data_AF-A0A535QLM3-F1
#
_entry.id   AF-A0A535QLM3-F1
#
_cell.length_a   1.000
_cell.length_b   1.000
_cell.length_c   1.000
_cell.angle_alpha   90.00
_cell.angle_beta   90.00
_cell.angle_gamma   90.00
#
_symmetry.space_group_name_H-M   'P 1'
#
loop_
_entity.id
_entity.type
_entity.pdbx_description
1 polymer ?
#
loop_
_entity_poly.entity_id
_entity_poly.type
_entity_poly.pdbx_seq_one_letter_code
_entity_poly.pdbx_strand_id
1 'polypeptide(L)'
;MPSVTSEDLAARAFAAGAYDFTPLLNAPGALLCRPARHGVRLVVLPTAAMPEAALSALLAWRLGQYLLTGFYDAAAVAEREMSGEPREQVHDRDLHAMALDDHGQILCYLTLKQPAGLGPDSEWTFRDGERPLFPSEEIHGRRWQGRITGVDEIAAASCWELARFVKDQRRSADAITMRAPLEIALGVARLARHPTYHGMRLVIGDLDPEVALRNVRFFYVPVATFPAHRVELPAGSLLAPRYREHETAPFIGSVADVDYATYIRWADISLALSCEDLEASLRLLALRQFISVKESSLKLPLPLTEDSAYPTESLTSPSSKAASVALWNAAQRGRIPWKAVVLGPGEQLPRDRISWIIEGYAQALTYSATGLSHLAGLGSDVAFVPQEDIMGSLATIEAATPLRLLATTRENFEDFWRQRQRLFETSTSTLYGAPALAGISR
;
A
#
# COMPACT_ATOMS: atom_id res chain seq x y z
N MET A 1 -38.31 -2.28 21.96
CA MET A 1 -36.99 -2.81 22.34
C MET A 1 -35.94 -1.82 21.84
N PRO A 2 -34.88 -1.52 22.58
CA PRO A 2 -33.79 -0.69 22.06
C PRO A 2 -33.23 -1.33 20.77
N SER A 3 -33.04 -0.53 19.73
CA SER A 3 -32.43 -0.98 18.47
C SER A 3 -30.99 -1.40 18.72
N VAL A 4 -30.62 -2.63 18.34
CA VAL A 4 -29.24 -3.13 18.45
C VAL A 4 -28.31 -2.22 17.66
N THR A 5 -27.24 -1.73 18.29
CA THR A 5 -26.27 -0.82 17.63
C THR A 5 -25.19 -1.60 16.88
N SER A 6 -24.42 -0.92 16.03
CA SER A 6 -23.24 -1.50 15.38
C SER A 6 -22.20 -1.97 16.41
N GLU A 7 -22.03 -1.22 17.49
CA GLU A 7 -21.13 -1.54 18.60
C GLU A 7 -21.57 -2.81 19.34
N ASP A 8 -22.88 -2.99 19.57
CA ASP A 8 -23.44 -4.20 20.20
C ASP A 8 -23.19 -5.45 19.34
N LEU A 9 -23.40 -5.33 18.02
CA LEU A 9 -23.13 -6.41 17.07
C LEU A 9 -21.63 -6.71 16.99
N ALA A 10 -20.80 -5.67 16.98
CA ALA A 10 -19.34 -5.83 16.94
C ALA A 10 -18.85 -6.55 18.21
N ALA A 11 -19.35 -6.18 19.40
CA ALA A 11 -19.02 -6.85 20.65
C ALA A 11 -19.38 -8.34 20.64
N ARG A 12 -20.56 -8.70 20.10
CA ARG A 12 -20.96 -10.10 19.90
C ARG A 12 -20.02 -10.85 18.95
N ALA A 13 -19.67 -10.24 17.83
CA ALA A 13 -18.74 -10.82 16.87
C ALA A 13 -17.34 -11.00 17.46
N PHE A 14 -16.84 -10.04 18.25
CA PHE A 14 -15.56 -10.20 18.95
C PHE A 14 -15.58 -11.29 20.02
N ALA A 15 -16.70 -11.48 20.71
CA ALA A 15 -16.83 -12.57 21.67
C ALA A 15 -16.79 -13.94 20.95
N ALA A 16 -17.43 -14.06 19.79
CA ALA A 16 -17.35 -15.24 18.93
C ALA A 16 -15.94 -15.43 18.29
N GLY A 17 -15.22 -14.33 18.09
CA GLY A 17 -13.86 -14.30 17.56
C GLY A 17 -12.74 -14.48 18.59
N ALA A 18 -13.08 -14.73 19.86
CA ALA A 18 -12.09 -14.92 20.92
C ALA A 18 -11.32 -16.23 20.72
N TYR A 19 -10.07 -16.12 20.29
CA TYR A 19 -9.20 -17.26 20.00
C TYR A 19 -7.73 -16.88 20.21
N ASP A 20 -6.90 -17.83 20.64
CA ASP A 20 -5.44 -17.67 20.68
C ASP A 20 -4.86 -18.16 19.34
N PHE A 21 -4.44 -17.22 18.49
CA PHE A 21 -3.89 -17.54 17.17
C PHE A 21 -2.40 -17.93 17.20
N THR A 22 -1.75 -17.94 18.38
CA THR A 22 -0.33 -18.33 18.53
C THR A 22 0.01 -19.70 17.93
N PRO A 23 -0.83 -20.76 18.03
CA PRO A 23 -0.53 -22.05 17.41
C PRO A 23 -0.31 -21.98 15.89
N LEU A 24 -0.89 -21.00 15.19
CA LEU A 24 -0.71 -20.84 13.75
C LEU A 24 0.73 -20.48 13.36
N LEU A 25 1.51 -19.88 14.26
CA LEU A 25 2.93 -19.57 14.02
C LEU A 25 3.79 -20.82 13.78
N ASN A 26 3.30 -21.99 14.17
CA ASN A 26 3.97 -23.27 13.99
C ASN A 26 3.16 -24.22 13.08
N ALA A 27 2.17 -23.71 12.33
CA ALA A 27 1.36 -24.54 11.46
C ALA A 27 2.23 -25.16 10.33
N PRO A 28 2.14 -26.48 10.06
CA PRO A 28 2.95 -27.14 9.02
C PRO A 28 2.77 -26.61 7.59
N GLY A 29 1.75 -25.79 7.33
CA GLY A 29 1.50 -25.13 6.05
C GLY A 29 1.73 -23.61 6.04
N ALA A 30 2.31 -23.04 7.09
CA ALA A 30 2.63 -21.61 7.10
C ALA A 30 3.69 -21.28 6.05
N LEU A 31 3.43 -20.26 5.24
CA LEU A 31 4.30 -19.77 4.16
C LEU A 31 5.30 -18.73 4.66
N LEU A 32 4.95 -18.00 5.70
CA LEU A 32 5.82 -17.04 6.35
C LEU A 32 5.51 -17.02 7.84
N CYS A 33 6.53 -17.17 8.67
CA CYS A 33 6.46 -16.89 10.09
C CYS A 33 7.58 -15.93 10.46
N ARG A 34 7.27 -14.88 11.20
CA ARG A 34 8.29 -14.00 11.80
C ARG A 34 8.11 -13.97 13.31
N PRO A 35 9.22 -14.08 14.07
CA PRO A 35 9.18 -13.93 15.52
C PRO A 35 8.74 -12.51 15.89
N ALA A 36 8.41 -12.33 17.17
CA ALA A 36 8.01 -11.03 17.70
C ALA A 36 9.09 -9.97 17.43
N ARG A 37 8.67 -8.84 16.86
CA ARG A 37 9.45 -7.61 16.82
C ARG A 37 8.62 -6.52 17.50
N HIS A 38 9.08 -6.08 18.68
CA HIS A 38 8.34 -5.11 19.49
C HIS A 38 6.88 -5.53 19.72
N GLY A 39 6.70 -6.78 20.16
CA GLY A 39 5.39 -7.38 20.44
C GLY A 39 4.61 -7.87 19.21
N VAL A 40 5.00 -7.51 17.98
CA VAL A 40 4.27 -7.95 16.76
C VAL A 40 4.89 -9.21 16.18
N ARG A 41 4.12 -10.30 16.13
CA ARG A 41 4.42 -11.54 15.40
C ARG A 41 3.69 -11.52 14.07
N LEU A 42 4.22 -12.20 13.06
CA LEU A 42 3.58 -12.30 11.74
C LEU A 42 3.47 -13.76 11.31
N VAL A 43 2.29 -14.14 10.81
CA VAL A 43 2.09 -15.39 10.08
C VAL A 43 1.39 -15.12 8.75
N VAL A 44 1.81 -15.84 7.70
CA VAL A 44 1.06 -15.97 6.44
C VAL A 44 0.86 -17.44 6.15
N LEU A 45 -0.38 -17.87 5.95
CA LEU A 45 -0.74 -19.27 5.69
C LEU A 45 -1.97 -19.37 4.77
N PRO A 46 -2.11 -20.44 3.98
CA PRO A 46 -3.34 -20.71 3.25
C PRO A 46 -4.47 -21.14 4.19
N THR A 47 -5.72 -20.93 3.79
CA THR A 47 -6.91 -21.43 4.53
C THR A 47 -6.80 -22.91 4.86
N ALA A 48 -6.34 -23.74 3.92
CA ALA A 48 -6.19 -25.18 4.11
C ALA A 48 -5.24 -25.58 5.26
N ALA A 49 -4.34 -24.68 5.68
CA ALA A 49 -3.44 -24.89 6.80
C ALA A 49 -4.00 -24.34 8.14
N MET A 50 -5.19 -23.73 8.11
CA MET A 50 -5.85 -23.15 9.27
C MET A 50 -6.88 -24.11 9.85
N PRO A 51 -6.86 -24.40 11.17
CA PRO A 51 -7.92 -25.14 11.82
C PRO A 51 -9.27 -24.42 11.68
N GLU A 52 -10.36 -25.16 11.50
CA GLU A 52 -11.71 -24.58 11.29
C GLU A 52 -12.14 -23.64 12.44
N ALA A 53 -11.74 -23.95 13.68
CA ALA A 53 -12.00 -23.08 14.83
C ALA A 53 -11.28 -21.72 14.72
N ALA A 54 -10.03 -21.71 14.25
CA ALA A 54 -9.28 -20.47 14.01
C ALA A 54 -9.90 -19.67 12.85
N LEU A 55 -10.33 -20.35 11.78
CA LEU A 55 -11.00 -19.71 10.65
C LEU A 55 -12.33 -19.07 11.07
N SER A 56 -13.16 -19.80 11.81
CA SER A 56 -14.43 -19.28 12.35
C SER A 56 -14.19 -18.04 13.23
N ALA A 57 -13.18 -18.10 14.11
CA ALA A 57 -12.83 -16.97 14.97
C ALA A 57 -12.30 -15.76 14.16
N LEU A 58 -11.51 -15.99 13.11
CA LEU A 58 -11.04 -14.95 12.21
C LEU A 58 -12.20 -14.24 11.49
N LEU A 59 -13.17 -15.02 10.98
CA LEU A 59 -14.36 -14.47 10.31
C LEU A 59 -15.24 -13.66 11.26
N ALA A 60 -15.35 -14.08 12.51
CA ALA A 60 -16.03 -13.34 13.57
C ALA A 60 -15.28 -12.04 13.94
N TRP A 61 -13.96 -12.10 14.12
CA TRP A 61 -13.14 -10.91 14.36
C TRP A 61 -13.27 -9.90 13.21
N ARG A 62 -13.22 -10.35 11.95
CA ARG A 62 -13.32 -9.49 10.76
C ARG A 62 -14.68 -8.78 10.67
N LEU A 63 -15.78 -9.51 10.93
CA LEU A 63 -17.12 -8.94 11.02
C LEU A 63 -17.16 -7.80 12.06
N GLY A 64 -16.62 -8.03 13.26
CA GLY A 64 -16.55 -7.03 14.31
C GLY A 64 -15.79 -5.76 13.86
N GLN A 65 -14.65 -5.93 13.18
CA GLN A 65 -13.89 -4.77 12.68
C GLN A 65 -14.68 -3.97 11.63
N TYR A 66 -15.38 -4.62 10.70
CA TYR A 66 -16.13 -3.90 9.67
C TYR A 66 -17.42 -3.25 10.15
N LEU A 67 -18.01 -3.75 11.23
CA LEU A 67 -19.08 -3.04 11.93
C LEU A 67 -18.54 -1.76 12.58
N LEU A 68 -17.37 -1.82 13.23
CA LEU A 68 -16.74 -0.63 13.83
C LEU A 68 -16.29 0.42 12.81
N THR A 69 -15.92 0.01 11.59
CA THR A 69 -15.57 0.97 10.52
C THR A 69 -16.77 1.45 9.71
N GLY A 70 -17.99 0.99 10.01
CA GLY A 70 -19.19 1.31 9.21
C GLY A 70 -19.17 0.73 7.79
N PHE A 71 -18.29 -0.24 7.51
CA PHE A 71 -18.21 -0.85 6.18
C PHE A 71 -19.31 -1.87 5.95
N TYR A 72 -19.82 -2.47 7.03
CA TYR A 72 -20.89 -3.47 6.98
C TYR A 72 -22.24 -2.87 7.36
N ASP A 73 -23.29 -3.31 6.67
CA ASP A 73 -24.68 -2.98 6.98
C ASP A 73 -25.11 -3.67 8.27
N ALA A 74 -25.15 -2.91 9.37
CA ALA A 74 -25.52 -3.40 10.69
C ALA A 74 -26.96 -3.96 10.73
N ALA A 75 -27.89 -3.41 9.94
CA ALA A 75 -29.26 -3.91 9.89
C ALA A 75 -29.30 -5.30 9.25
N ALA A 76 -28.59 -5.50 8.14
CA ALA A 76 -28.49 -6.80 7.49
C ALA A 76 -27.77 -7.84 8.37
N VAL A 77 -26.75 -7.44 9.12
CA VAL A 77 -26.05 -8.30 10.10
C VAL A 77 -27.00 -8.72 11.23
N ALA A 78 -27.79 -7.78 11.77
CA ALA A 78 -28.75 -8.06 12.84
C ALA A 78 -29.88 -8.98 12.37
N GLU A 79 -30.47 -8.70 11.19
CA GLU A 79 -31.55 -9.49 10.59
C GLU A 79 -31.14 -10.95 10.35
N ARG A 80 -29.89 -11.17 9.94
CA ARG A 80 -29.32 -12.50 9.68
C ARG A 80 -28.70 -13.16 10.92
N GLU A 81 -28.79 -12.52 12.08
CA GLU A 81 -28.22 -12.98 13.35
C GLU A 81 -26.74 -13.37 13.27
N MET A 82 -25.96 -12.67 12.43
CA MET A 82 -24.59 -13.06 12.13
C MET A 82 -23.67 -12.86 13.34
N SER A 83 -22.81 -13.86 13.59
CA SER A 83 -21.72 -13.81 14.57
C SER A 83 -20.33 -13.84 13.92
N GLY A 84 -20.27 -14.13 12.62
CA GLY A 84 -19.09 -14.01 11.78
C GLY A 84 -19.46 -13.94 10.32
N GLU A 85 -18.48 -13.62 9.47
CA GLU A 85 -18.71 -13.60 8.03
C GLU A 85 -18.98 -15.01 7.45
N PRO A 86 -19.66 -15.10 6.29
CA PRO A 86 -20.02 -16.39 5.73
C PRO A 86 -18.79 -17.20 5.26
N ARG A 87 -18.73 -18.48 5.64
CA ARG A 87 -17.60 -19.39 5.36
C ARG A 87 -17.38 -19.63 3.88
N GLU A 88 -18.45 -19.60 3.08
CA GLU A 88 -18.44 -19.76 1.62
C GLU A 88 -17.68 -18.66 0.89
N GLN A 89 -17.42 -17.52 1.55
CA GLN A 89 -16.59 -16.44 0.99
C GLN A 89 -15.08 -16.72 1.11
N VAL A 90 -14.67 -17.84 1.71
CA VAL A 90 -13.26 -18.19 1.92
C VAL A 90 -12.93 -19.46 1.13
N HIS A 91 -11.93 -19.37 0.25
CA HIS A 91 -11.45 -20.53 -0.50
C HIS A 91 -10.25 -21.17 0.18
N ASP A 92 -10.05 -22.47 -0.01
CA ASP A 92 -8.97 -23.23 0.64
C ASP A 92 -7.55 -22.71 0.31
N ARG A 93 -7.43 -22.00 -0.82
CA ARG A 93 -6.18 -21.41 -1.32
C ARG A 93 -6.02 -19.92 -1.00
N ASP A 94 -7.00 -19.28 -0.37
CA ASP A 94 -6.84 -17.91 0.09
C ASP A 94 -5.66 -17.85 1.07
N LEU A 95 -4.81 -16.83 0.93
CA LEU A 95 -3.71 -16.61 1.86
C LEU A 95 -4.14 -15.60 2.91
N HIS A 96 -3.92 -15.94 4.17
CA HIS A 96 -4.24 -15.13 5.33
C HIS A 96 -2.95 -14.60 5.94
N ALA A 97 -2.75 -13.29 5.91
CA ALA A 97 -1.67 -12.64 6.64
C ALA A 97 -2.21 -12.02 7.93
N MET A 98 -1.64 -12.42 9.07
CA MET A 98 -2.05 -11.96 10.39
C MET A 98 -0.85 -11.42 11.17
N ALA A 99 -0.97 -10.19 11.66
CA ALA A 99 -0.11 -9.67 12.70
C ALA A 99 -0.76 -9.94 14.05
N LEU A 100 -0.03 -10.59 14.95
CA LEU A 100 -0.49 -11.01 16.26
C LEU A 100 0.31 -10.31 17.35
N ASP A 101 -0.32 -10.04 18.49
CA ASP A 101 0.41 -9.67 19.71
C ASP A 101 0.94 -10.91 20.46
N ASP A 102 1.58 -10.68 21.61
CA ASP A 102 2.15 -11.76 22.42
C ASP A 102 1.12 -12.71 23.04
N HIS A 103 -0.15 -12.30 23.10
CA HIS A 103 -1.29 -13.10 23.56
C HIS A 103 -2.03 -13.78 22.41
N GLY A 104 -1.46 -13.75 21.20
CA GLY A 104 -2.05 -14.35 20.02
C GLY A 104 -3.30 -13.62 19.53
N GLN A 105 -3.54 -12.37 19.92
CA GLN A 105 -4.67 -11.58 19.44
C GLN A 105 -4.32 -10.89 18.13
N ILE A 106 -5.27 -10.85 17.20
CA ILE A 106 -5.07 -10.21 15.89
C ILE A 106 -5.01 -8.69 16.05
N LEU A 107 -3.89 -8.11 15.64
CA LEU A 107 -3.65 -6.67 15.55
C LEU A 107 -4.00 -6.11 14.17
N CYS A 108 -3.72 -6.88 13.13
CA CYS A 108 -4.02 -6.53 11.75
C CYS A 108 -4.16 -7.80 10.91
N TYR A 109 -4.93 -7.69 9.84
CA TYR A 109 -5.24 -8.78 8.92
C TYR A 109 -5.24 -8.29 7.47
N LEU A 110 -4.79 -9.15 6.56
CA LEU A 110 -4.89 -9.00 5.11
C LEU A 110 -5.17 -10.36 4.50
N THR A 111 -5.90 -10.40 3.38
CA THR A 111 -6.04 -11.63 2.60
C THR A 111 -5.59 -11.42 1.16
N LEU A 112 -4.98 -12.45 0.59
CA LEU A 112 -4.75 -12.56 -0.85
C LEU A 112 -5.66 -13.65 -1.39
N LYS A 113 -6.52 -13.30 -2.35
CA LYS A 113 -7.55 -14.21 -2.85
C LYS A 113 -7.31 -14.57 -4.31
N GLN A 114 -7.75 -15.75 -4.68
CA GLN A 114 -7.99 -16.11 -6.07
C GLN A 114 -9.43 -16.65 -6.20
N PRO A 115 -10.11 -16.36 -7.31
CA PRO A 115 -11.40 -16.96 -7.61
C PRO A 115 -11.33 -18.49 -7.62
N ALA A 116 -12.43 -19.13 -7.20
CA ALA A 116 -12.60 -20.55 -7.42
C ALA A 116 -12.44 -20.88 -8.92
N GLY A 117 -11.74 -21.99 -9.22
CA GLY A 117 -11.45 -22.40 -10.59
C GLY A 117 -10.15 -21.82 -11.19
N LEU A 118 -9.52 -20.80 -10.57
CA LEU A 118 -8.19 -20.32 -10.97
C LEU A 118 -7.07 -21.09 -10.22
N GLY A 119 -6.98 -22.38 -10.54
CA GLY A 119 -5.96 -23.34 -10.08
C GLY A 119 -4.57 -23.12 -10.70
N PRO A 120 -3.48 -23.71 -10.16
CA PRO A 120 -2.18 -23.74 -10.85
C PRO A 120 -2.25 -24.36 -12.25
N ASP A 121 -3.19 -25.29 -12.45
CA ASP A 121 -3.44 -25.99 -13.72
C ASP A 121 -4.42 -25.26 -14.65
N SER A 122 -4.85 -24.05 -14.28
CA SER A 122 -5.73 -23.23 -15.13
C SER A 122 -4.99 -22.73 -16.36
N GLU A 123 -5.57 -22.94 -17.55
CA GLU A 123 -5.06 -22.40 -18.81
C GLU A 123 -5.46 -20.94 -19.07
N TRP A 124 -6.36 -20.38 -18.26
CA TRP A 124 -6.81 -18.99 -18.40
C TRP A 124 -5.66 -17.98 -18.27
N THR A 125 -5.65 -17.02 -19.18
CA THR A 125 -4.87 -15.77 -19.10
C THR A 125 -5.66 -14.68 -18.38
N PHE A 126 -4.98 -13.63 -17.91
CA PHE A 126 -5.62 -12.50 -17.24
C PHE A 126 -6.66 -11.79 -18.12
N ARG A 127 -6.52 -11.84 -19.45
CA ARG A 127 -7.43 -11.18 -20.39
C ARG A 127 -8.65 -11.99 -20.80
N ASP A 128 -8.65 -13.30 -20.54
CA ASP A 128 -9.72 -14.15 -21.05
C ASP A 128 -11.08 -13.74 -20.47
N GLY A 129 -12.02 -13.41 -21.37
CA GLY A 129 -13.34 -12.87 -20.99
C GLY A 129 -14.15 -13.82 -20.10
N GLU A 130 -13.99 -15.12 -20.30
CA GLU A 130 -14.77 -16.18 -19.64
C GLU A 130 -14.11 -16.73 -18.37
N ARG A 131 -12.90 -16.27 -17.99
CA ARG A 131 -12.28 -16.71 -16.74
C ARG A 131 -13.14 -16.30 -15.53
N PRO A 132 -13.06 -17.01 -14.39
CA PRO A 132 -13.69 -16.56 -13.15
C PRO A 132 -13.32 -15.11 -12.76
N LEU A 133 -14.30 -14.38 -12.22
CA LEU A 133 -14.14 -12.98 -11.80
C LEU A 133 -13.37 -12.92 -10.47
N PHE A 134 -12.43 -11.97 -10.39
CA PHE A 134 -11.89 -11.57 -9.10
C PHE A 134 -12.93 -10.77 -8.29
N PRO A 135 -12.92 -10.80 -6.95
CA PRO A 135 -13.95 -10.09 -6.16
C PRO A 135 -14.07 -8.59 -6.50
N SER A 136 -12.97 -7.89 -6.77
CA SER A 136 -12.98 -6.50 -7.26
C SER A 136 -13.63 -6.34 -8.65
N GLU A 137 -13.57 -7.37 -9.51
CA GLU A 137 -14.26 -7.41 -10.80
C GLU A 137 -15.75 -7.71 -10.66
N GLU A 138 -16.16 -8.47 -9.65
CA GLU A 138 -17.59 -8.65 -9.32
C GLU A 138 -18.25 -7.32 -8.95
N ILE A 139 -17.47 -6.40 -8.37
CA ILE A 139 -17.90 -5.08 -7.91
C ILE A 139 -17.83 -4.05 -9.04
N HIS A 140 -16.67 -3.94 -9.71
CA HIS A 140 -16.40 -2.89 -10.70
C HIS A 140 -16.61 -3.31 -12.15
N GLY A 141 -16.91 -4.59 -12.40
CA GLY A 141 -16.80 -5.20 -13.73
C GLY A 141 -15.35 -5.22 -14.25
N ARG A 142 -15.16 -5.47 -15.54
CA ARG A 142 -13.83 -5.54 -16.19
C ARG A 142 -13.49 -4.37 -17.10
N ARG A 143 -14.40 -3.41 -17.29
CA ARG A 143 -14.21 -2.32 -18.27
C ARG A 143 -12.94 -1.50 -18.01
N TRP A 144 -12.60 -1.29 -16.74
CA TRP A 144 -11.37 -0.58 -16.33
C TRP A 144 -10.09 -1.25 -16.82
N GLN A 145 -10.12 -2.56 -17.10
CA GLN A 145 -8.95 -3.31 -17.56
C GLN A 145 -8.57 -2.98 -19.00
N GLY A 146 -9.45 -2.38 -19.81
CA GLY A 146 -9.16 -2.06 -21.21
C GLY A 146 -7.93 -1.17 -21.42
N ARG A 147 -7.44 -0.53 -20.34
CA ARG A 147 -6.27 0.35 -20.34
C ARG A 147 -4.99 -0.24 -19.75
N ILE A 148 -5.06 -1.49 -19.28
CA ILE A 148 -3.90 -2.21 -18.75
C ILE A 148 -3.04 -2.71 -19.91
N THR A 149 -1.72 -2.64 -19.80
CA THR A 149 -0.79 -3.18 -20.80
C THR A 149 0.11 -4.25 -20.24
N GLY A 150 0.62 -5.13 -21.11
CA GLY A 150 1.63 -6.12 -20.74
C GLY A 150 1.11 -7.26 -19.86
N VAL A 151 -0.20 -7.52 -19.89
CA VAL A 151 -0.86 -8.56 -19.07
C VAL A 151 -1.46 -9.69 -19.89
N ASP A 152 -1.43 -9.61 -21.21
CA ASP A 152 -2.20 -10.49 -22.10
C ASP A 152 -1.72 -11.95 -22.01
N GLU A 153 -0.41 -12.17 -21.82
CA GLU A 153 0.19 -13.49 -21.68
C GLU A 153 0.35 -13.94 -20.21
N ILE A 154 -0.14 -13.15 -19.25
CA ILE A 154 0.00 -13.50 -17.83
C ILE A 154 -1.10 -14.49 -17.47
N ALA A 155 -0.73 -15.68 -17.00
CA ALA A 155 -1.67 -16.65 -16.46
C ALA A 155 -2.53 -16.02 -15.34
N ALA A 156 -3.85 -16.19 -15.41
CA ALA A 156 -4.78 -15.67 -14.40
C ALA A 156 -4.50 -16.27 -13.01
N ALA A 157 -4.03 -17.52 -12.96
CA ALA A 157 -3.57 -18.19 -11.75
C ALA A 157 -2.33 -17.53 -11.11
N SER A 158 -1.64 -16.62 -11.80
CA SER A 158 -0.56 -15.80 -11.24
C SER A 158 -1.01 -14.41 -10.76
N CYS A 159 -2.30 -14.10 -10.87
CA CYS A 159 -2.90 -12.87 -10.37
C CYS A 159 -3.60 -13.15 -9.03
N TRP A 160 -3.38 -12.26 -8.07
CA TRP A 160 -3.95 -12.34 -6.73
C TRP A 160 -4.67 -11.05 -6.40
N GLU A 161 -5.81 -11.15 -5.72
CA GLU A 161 -6.49 -9.97 -5.21
C GLU A 161 -6.05 -9.67 -3.78
N LEU A 162 -5.53 -8.48 -3.53
CA LEU A 162 -5.33 -7.95 -2.19
C LEU A 162 -6.66 -7.46 -1.66
N ALA A 163 -7.16 -8.11 -0.62
CA ALA A 163 -8.45 -7.81 -0.04
C ALA A 163 -8.38 -7.79 1.49
N ARG A 164 -9.47 -7.30 2.06
CA ARG A 164 -9.77 -7.38 3.50
C ARG A 164 -8.70 -6.83 4.44
N PHE A 165 -7.94 -5.82 4.01
CA PHE A 165 -6.95 -5.17 4.86
C PHE A 165 -7.63 -4.39 6.00
N VAL A 166 -7.42 -4.79 7.24
CA VAL A 166 -8.03 -4.15 8.41
C VAL A 166 -7.15 -4.28 9.65
N LYS A 167 -7.07 -3.22 10.45
CA LYS A 167 -6.40 -3.19 11.76
C LYS A 167 -7.43 -3.27 12.90
N ASP A 168 -7.01 -3.68 14.09
CA ASP A 168 -7.88 -3.70 15.26
C ASP A 168 -8.31 -2.29 15.68
N GLN A 169 -9.56 -1.93 15.41
CA GLN A 169 -10.10 -0.60 15.69
C GLN A 169 -10.25 -0.34 17.19
N ARG A 170 -10.43 -1.38 18.00
CA ARG A 170 -10.56 -1.29 19.47
C ARG A 170 -9.28 -0.78 20.13
N ARG A 171 -8.15 -0.97 19.45
CA ARG A 171 -6.79 -0.67 19.90
C ARG A 171 -6.07 0.26 18.93
N SER A 172 -6.83 1.08 18.20
CA SER A 172 -6.33 1.84 17.05
C SER A 172 -5.25 2.88 17.38
N ALA A 173 -5.16 3.30 18.64
CA ALA A 173 -4.16 4.21 19.18
C ALA A 173 -2.92 3.50 19.77
N ASP A 174 -2.97 2.19 20.01
CA ASP A 174 -1.84 1.45 20.58
C ASP A 174 -0.67 1.43 19.58
N ALA A 175 0.55 1.69 20.07
CA ALA A 175 1.75 1.69 19.25
C ALA A 175 1.95 0.36 18.49
N ILE A 176 1.68 -0.77 19.15
CA ILE A 176 1.75 -2.11 18.55
C ILE A 176 0.76 -2.29 17.40
N THR A 177 -0.47 -1.76 17.52
CA THR A 177 -1.48 -1.79 16.46
C THR A 177 -1.12 -0.87 15.29
N MET A 178 -0.41 0.24 15.56
CA MET A 178 0.09 1.14 14.52
C MET A 178 1.27 0.52 13.73
N ARG A 179 2.07 -0.35 14.35
CA ARG A 179 3.14 -1.12 13.69
C ARG A 179 2.60 -2.25 12.82
N ALA A 180 1.57 -2.95 13.26
CA ALA A 180 1.05 -4.17 12.63
C ALA A 180 0.74 -4.05 11.11
N PRO A 181 0.07 -2.98 10.64
CA PRO A 181 -0.10 -2.70 9.20
C PRO A 181 1.20 -2.73 8.39
N LEU A 182 2.28 -2.18 8.94
CA LEU A 182 3.57 -2.07 8.27
C LEU A 182 4.28 -3.43 8.24
N GLU A 183 4.18 -4.21 9.33
CA GLU A 183 4.72 -5.57 9.40
C GLU A 183 4.06 -6.51 8.38
N ILE A 184 2.73 -6.47 8.26
CA ILE A 184 1.98 -7.24 7.25
C ILE A 184 2.39 -6.82 5.85
N ALA A 185 2.38 -5.52 5.56
CA ALA A 185 2.71 -5.02 4.23
C ALA A 185 4.12 -5.44 3.80
N LEU A 186 5.14 -5.31 4.68
CA LEU A 186 6.49 -5.79 4.39
C LEU A 186 6.55 -7.31 4.22
N GLY A 187 5.87 -8.07 5.08
CA GLY A 187 5.88 -9.53 5.02
C GLY A 187 5.26 -10.06 3.73
N VAL A 188 4.09 -9.55 3.36
CA VAL A 188 3.37 -9.92 2.13
C VAL A 188 4.15 -9.49 0.89
N ALA A 189 4.69 -8.28 0.87
CA ALA A 189 5.48 -7.81 -0.26
C ALA A 189 6.76 -8.64 -0.48
N ARG A 190 7.42 -9.07 0.61
CA ARG A 190 8.57 -9.99 0.53
C ARG A 190 8.15 -11.39 0.09
N LEU A 191 7.01 -11.90 0.58
CA LEU A 191 6.45 -13.18 0.15
C LEU A 191 6.21 -13.20 -1.37
N ALA A 192 5.58 -12.15 -1.91
CA ALA A 192 5.29 -12.01 -3.34
C ALA A 192 6.55 -12.06 -4.24
N ARG A 193 7.72 -11.69 -3.70
CA ARG A 193 9.01 -11.69 -4.42
C ARG A 193 9.87 -12.91 -4.14
N HIS A 194 9.48 -13.74 -3.17
CA HIS A 194 10.33 -14.81 -2.69
C HIS A 194 10.33 -15.99 -3.66
N PRO A 195 11.50 -16.54 -4.02
CA PRO A 195 11.58 -17.57 -5.05
C PRO A 195 10.79 -18.85 -4.80
N THR A 196 10.72 -19.27 -3.55
CA THR A 196 9.93 -20.45 -3.17
C THR A 196 8.42 -20.24 -3.35
N TYR A 197 7.98 -18.99 -3.55
CA TYR A 197 6.56 -18.61 -3.64
C TYR A 197 6.24 -17.86 -4.95
N HIS A 198 7.03 -18.11 -6.02
CA HIS A 198 7.06 -17.45 -7.34
C HIS A 198 5.76 -17.41 -8.16
N GLY A 199 4.61 -17.83 -7.61
CA GLY A 199 3.34 -17.83 -8.33
C GLY A 199 2.70 -16.45 -8.49
N MET A 200 3.17 -15.39 -7.82
CA MET A 200 2.54 -14.07 -7.88
C MET A 200 3.23 -13.16 -8.89
N ARG A 201 2.53 -12.79 -9.97
CA ARG A 201 3.00 -11.84 -10.99
C ARG A 201 2.23 -10.52 -10.97
N LEU A 202 0.92 -10.59 -10.71
CA LEU A 202 0.03 -9.45 -10.63
C LEU A 202 -0.69 -9.44 -9.28
N VAL A 203 -0.92 -8.24 -8.77
CA VAL A 203 -1.80 -8.00 -7.63
C VAL A 203 -2.87 -7.01 -8.04
N ILE A 204 -4.14 -7.35 -7.87
CA ILE A 204 -5.27 -6.45 -8.12
C ILE A 204 -6.05 -6.20 -6.83
N GLY A 205 -7.04 -5.33 -6.91
CA GLY A 205 -8.03 -5.11 -5.87
C GLY A 205 -8.72 -3.77 -6.09
N ASP A 206 -9.44 -3.31 -5.09
CA ASP A 206 -9.99 -1.98 -5.01
C ASP A 206 -9.53 -1.29 -3.73
N LEU A 207 -9.43 0.03 -3.77
CA LEU A 207 -8.96 0.82 -2.64
C LEU A 207 -9.66 2.16 -2.54
N ASP A 208 -9.65 2.74 -1.33
CA ASP A 208 -9.91 4.16 -1.14
C ASP A 208 -8.64 4.94 -1.54
N PRO A 209 -8.68 5.78 -2.58
CA PRO A 209 -7.49 6.49 -3.05
C PRO A 209 -6.92 7.49 -2.03
N GLU A 210 -7.75 8.03 -1.14
CA GLU A 210 -7.32 9.01 -0.15
C GLU A 210 -6.67 8.36 1.07
N VAL A 211 -6.95 7.08 1.33
CA VAL A 211 -6.41 6.36 2.48
C VAL A 211 -5.41 5.28 2.07
N ALA A 212 -5.84 4.30 1.29
CA ALA A 212 -5.09 3.08 1.04
C ALA A 212 -3.98 3.27 -0.01
N LEU A 213 -4.21 4.07 -1.07
CA LEU A 213 -3.17 4.35 -2.06
C LEU A 213 -1.97 5.09 -1.46
N ARG A 214 -2.21 5.99 -0.49
CA ARG A 214 -1.13 6.68 0.25
C ARG A 214 -0.25 5.67 0.99
N ASN A 215 -0.84 4.63 1.57
CA ASN A 215 -0.10 3.56 2.24
C ASN A 215 0.71 2.74 1.23
N VAL A 216 0.14 2.36 0.09
CA VAL A 216 0.87 1.63 -0.97
C VAL A 216 2.06 2.44 -1.49
N ARG A 217 1.87 3.74 -1.72
CA ARG A 217 2.94 4.67 -2.12
C ARG A 217 4.01 4.85 -1.05
N PHE A 218 3.67 4.77 0.24
CA PHE A 218 4.67 4.81 1.32
C PHE A 218 5.68 3.66 1.23
N PHE A 219 5.29 2.51 0.67
CA PHE A 219 6.17 1.37 0.41
C PHE A 219 6.90 1.44 -0.93
N TYR A 220 6.74 2.52 -1.70
CA TYR A 220 7.26 2.65 -3.07
C TYR A 220 6.83 1.49 -3.99
N VAL A 221 5.63 0.96 -3.77
CA VAL A 221 5.05 -0.06 -4.67
C VAL A 221 4.30 0.68 -5.78
N PRO A 222 4.76 0.59 -7.04
CA PRO A 222 4.05 1.21 -8.15
C PRO A 222 2.76 0.44 -8.41
N VAL A 223 1.64 1.16 -8.41
CA VAL A 223 0.33 0.61 -8.75
C VAL A 223 -0.36 1.50 -9.77
N ALA A 224 -0.96 0.89 -10.77
CA ALA A 224 -1.87 1.55 -11.68
C ALA A 224 -3.26 1.58 -11.04
N THR A 225 -3.78 2.76 -10.73
CA THR A 225 -5.18 2.93 -10.30
C THR A 225 -6.03 3.41 -11.45
N PHE A 226 -7.34 3.22 -11.38
CA PHE A 226 -8.31 3.69 -12.36
C PHE A 226 -9.32 4.64 -11.71
N PRO A 227 -10.12 5.39 -12.50
CA PRO A 227 -11.02 6.40 -11.94
C PRO A 227 -11.88 5.87 -10.80
N ALA A 228 -11.79 6.54 -9.65
CA ALA A 228 -12.59 6.22 -8.49
C ALA A 228 -14.07 6.51 -8.78
N HIS A 229 -14.95 5.66 -8.29
CA HIS A 229 -16.39 5.83 -8.41
C HIS A 229 -17.10 5.16 -7.25
N ARG A 230 -18.36 5.52 -7.05
CA ARG A 230 -19.28 4.81 -6.16
C ARG A 230 -19.91 3.65 -6.92
N VAL A 231 -20.09 2.53 -6.24
CA VAL A 231 -20.72 1.33 -6.80
C VAL A 231 -21.99 1.05 -6.03
N GLU A 232 -23.08 0.83 -6.77
CA GLU A 232 -24.33 0.37 -6.17
C GLU A 232 -24.32 -1.16 -6.14
N LEU A 233 -24.24 -1.72 -4.93
CA LEU A 233 -24.31 -3.17 -4.74
C LEU A 233 -25.77 -3.64 -4.62
N PRO A 234 -26.05 -4.92 -4.96
CA PRO A 234 -27.38 -5.50 -4.80
C PRO A 234 -27.92 -5.36 -3.37
N ALA A 235 -29.25 -5.30 -3.26
CA ALA A 235 -29.94 -5.28 -1.98
C ALA A 235 -29.51 -6.48 -1.11
N GLY A 236 -29.24 -6.22 0.18
CA GLY A 236 -28.74 -7.23 1.11
C GLY A 236 -27.24 -7.53 0.99
N SER A 237 -26.48 -6.83 0.16
CA SER A 237 -25.01 -6.88 0.24
C SER A 237 -24.55 -6.28 1.57
N LEU A 238 -23.77 -7.04 2.34
CA LEU A 238 -23.21 -6.56 3.62
C LEU A 238 -22.31 -5.35 3.41
N LEU A 239 -21.59 -5.28 2.29
CA LEU A 239 -20.65 -4.21 1.96
C LEU A 239 -21.32 -2.98 1.31
N ALA A 240 -22.65 -2.96 1.17
CA ALA A 240 -23.34 -1.83 0.53
C ALA A 240 -22.96 -0.46 1.12
N PRO A 241 -22.82 -0.27 2.45
CA PRO A 241 -22.39 1.02 3.01
C PRO A 241 -21.02 1.46 2.49
N ARG A 242 -20.02 0.56 2.49
CA ARG A 242 -18.66 0.83 2.02
C ARG A 242 -18.63 1.46 0.62
N TYR A 243 -19.38 0.89 -0.33
CA TYR A 243 -19.35 1.34 -1.73
C TYR A 243 -20.31 2.49 -2.05
N ARG A 244 -21.31 2.71 -1.20
CA ARG A 244 -22.23 3.85 -1.30
C ARG A 244 -21.62 5.14 -0.76
N GLU A 245 -20.91 5.04 0.36
CA GLU A 245 -20.45 6.21 1.12
C GLU A 245 -19.06 6.70 0.66
N HIS A 246 -18.25 5.81 0.09
CA HIS A 246 -16.89 6.11 -0.30
C HIS A 246 -16.66 5.84 -1.78
N GLU A 247 -15.85 6.69 -2.43
CA GLU A 247 -15.31 6.38 -3.74
C GLU A 247 -14.25 5.28 -3.63
N THR A 248 -14.29 4.34 -4.56
CA THR A 248 -13.36 3.23 -4.63
C THR A 248 -12.76 3.16 -6.03
N ALA A 249 -11.46 2.91 -6.11
CA ALA A 249 -10.72 2.78 -7.35
C ALA A 249 -10.18 1.35 -7.47
N PRO A 250 -10.48 0.63 -8.57
CA PRO A 250 -9.76 -0.59 -8.87
C PRO A 250 -8.30 -0.25 -9.15
N PHE A 251 -7.41 -1.18 -8.83
CA PHE A 251 -5.99 -1.04 -9.07
C PHE A 251 -5.36 -2.36 -9.55
N ILE A 252 -4.19 -2.24 -10.16
CA ILE A 252 -3.32 -3.36 -10.50
C ILE A 252 -1.86 -2.97 -10.25
N GLY A 253 -1.09 -3.89 -9.68
CA GLY A 253 0.35 -3.77 -9.49
C GLY A 253 1.07 -4.96 -10.13
N SER A 254 2.25 -4.70 -10.68
CA SER A 254 3.15 -5.72 -11.19
C SER A 254 4.24 -6.01 -10.19
N VAL A 255 4.49 -7.29 -9.91
CA VAL A 255 5.65 -7.71 -9.11
C VAL A 255 6.96 -7.36 -9.82
N ALA A 256 6.94 -7.18 -11.15
CA ALA A 256 8.10 -6.73 -11.93
C ALA A 256 8.40 -5.23 -11.78
N ASP A 257 7.44 -4.42 -11.30
CA ASP A 257 7.67 -3.00 -11.03
C ASP A 257 8.44 -2.76 -9.71
N VAL A 258 8.62 -3.79 -8.89
CA VAL A 258 9.44 -3.71 -7.67
C VAL A 258 10.91 -3.66 -8.05
N ASP A 259 11.57 -2.53 -7.78
CA ASP A 259 12.97 -2.28 -8.12
C ASP A 259 13.83 -2.01 -6.89
N TYR A 260 15.07 -1.57 -7.14
CA TYR A 260 16.04 -1.27 -6.08
C TYR A 260 15.60 -0.14 -5.14
N ALA A 261 14.92 0.90 -5.64
CA ALA A 261 14.42 1.98 -4.79
C ALA A 261 13.30 1.47 -3.88
N THR A 262 12.43 0.59 -4.39
CA THR A 262 11.43 -0.12 -3.57
C THR A 262 12.09 -0.96 -2.48
N TYR A 263 13.14 -1.73 -2.80
CA TYR A 263 13.85 -2.55 -1.83
C TYR A 263 14.56 -1.72 -0.73
N ILE A 264 15.23 -0.62 -1.11
CA ILE A 264 15.82 0.31 -0.14
C ILE A 264 14.73 0.83 0.80
N ARG A 265 13.59 1.27 0.25
CA ARG A 265 12.48 1.75 1.07
C ARG A 265 11.99 0.70 2.06
N TRP A 266 11.87 -0.55 1.64
CA TRP A 266 11.47 -1.64 2.53
C TRP A 266 12.52 -1.93 3.62
N ALA A 267 13.81 -1.77 3.30
CA ALA A 267 14.88 -1.85 4.29
C ALA A 267 14.79 -0.70 5.30
N ASP A 268 14.59 0.54 4.83
CA ASP A 268 14.45 1.73 5.69
C ASP A 268 13.25 1.60 6.66
N ILE A 269 12.09 1.15 6.16
CA ILE A 269 10.91 0.87 7.01
C ILE A 269 11.23 -0.26 7.99
N SER A 270 11.92 -1.32 7.55
CA SER A 270 12.29 -2.42 8.43
C SER A 270 13.27 -1.99 9.53
N LEU A 271 14.21 -1.09 9.24
CA LEU A 271 15.11 -0.51 10.23
C LEU A 271 14.34 0.33 11.23
N ALA A 272 13.44 1.21 10.76
CA ALA A 272 12.59 2.01 11.63
C ALA A 272 11.72 1.15 12.56
N LEU A 273 11.12 0.07 12.05
CA LEU A 273 10.34 -0.89 12.84
C LEU A 273 11.20 -1.70 13.83
N SER A 274 12.52 -1.67 13.73
CA SER A 274 13.41 -2.36 14.68
C SER A 274 13.79 -1.47 15.86
N CYS A 275 13.52 -0.17 15.80
CA CYS A 275 13.69 0.76 16.93
C CYS A 275 12.53 0.64 17.94
N GLU A 276 12.73 1.19 19.14
CA GLU A 276 11.69 1.39 20.16
C GLU A 276 10.54 2.28 19.66
N ASP A 277 9.36 2.21 20.29
CA ASP A 277 8.11 2.80 19.75
C ASP A 277 8.18 4.29 19.39
N LEU A 278 8.76 5.12 20.25
CA LEU A 278 8.88 6.55 19.98
C LEU A 278 9.82 6.81 18.79
N GLU A 279 10.99 6.17 18.79
CA GLU A 279 11.98 6.34 17.72
C GLU A 279 11.45 5.77 16.38
N ALA A 280 10.80 4.60 16.41
CA ALA A 280 10.15 4.02 15.25
C ALA A 280 9.11 4.98 14.66
N SER A 281 8.27 5.58 15.49
CA SER A 281 7.24 6.54 15.07
C SER A 281 7.86 7.77 14.41
N LEU A 282 8.90 8.36 15.02
CA LEU A 282 9.62 9.51 14.47
C LEU A 282 10.30 9.18 13.14
N ARG A 283 10.97 8.03 13.04
CA ARG A 283 11.63 7.57 11.80
C ARG A 283 10.60 7.32 10.69
N LEU A 284 9.52 6.60 10.97
CA LEU A 284 8.45 6.32 10.00
C LEU A 284 7.76 7.59 9.52
N LEU A 285 7.59 8.57 10.41
CA LEU A 285 7.09 9.90 10.05
C LEU A 285 8.08 10.65 9.15
N ALA A 286 9.37 10.68 9.53
CA ALA A 286 10.42 11.31 8.75
C ALA A 286 10.54 10.71 7.33
N LEU A 287 10.35 9.40 7.22
CA LEU A 287 10.32 8.67 5.96
C LEU A 287 9.23 9.17 4.98
N ARG A 288 8.19 9.89 5.43
CA ARG A 288 7.18 10.49 4.55
C ARG A 288 7.69 11.67 3.72
N GLN A 289 8.88 12.21 4.05
CA GLN A 289 9.54 13.24 3.26
C GLN A 289 10.21 12.68 2.00
N PHE A 290 10.34 11.37 1.89
CA PHE A 290 10.88 10.70 0.72
C PHE A 290 9.76 10.00 -0.03
N ILE A 291 9.63 10.31 -1.30
CA ILE A 291 8.56 9.82 -2.16
C ILE A 291 9.14 9.16 -3.40
N SER A 292 8.46 8.13 -3.89
CA SER A 292 8.74 7.60 -5.23
C SER A 292 7.94 8.39 -6.26
N VAL A 293 8.58 8.76 -7.34
CA VAL A 293 7.96 9.37 -8.53
C VAL A 293 7.67 8.35 -9.64
N LYS A 294 7.82 7.06 -9.32
CA LYS A 294 7.63 5.97 -10.28
C LYS A 294 6.15 5.67 -10.47
N GLU A 295 5.75 5.57 -11.73
CA GLU A 295 4.44 5.04 -12.12
C GLU A 295 4.54 3.55 -12.45
N SER A 296 3.42 2.82 -12.37
CA SER A 296 3.39 1.42 -12.80
C SER A 296 3.60 1.29 -14.30
N SER A 297 4.32 0.25 -14.73
CA SER A 297 4.50 -0.08 -16.15
C SER A 297 3.21 -0.59 -16.82
N LEU A 298 2.19 -0.92 -16.03
CA LEU A 298 0.95 -1.53 -16.50
C LEU A 298 -0.07 -0.53 -17.05
N LYS A 299 0.19 0.79 -16.95
CA LYS A 299 -0.78 1.80 -17.37
C LYS A 299 -0.21 2.74 -18.43
N LEU A 300 -0.97 2.91 -19.51
CA LEU A 300 -0.68 3.92 -20.52
C LEU A 300 -1.24 5.29 -20.12
N PRO A 301 -0.50 6.38 -20.37
CA PRO A 301 -1.01 7.73 -20.20
C PRO A 301 -2.19 7.98 -21.17
N LEU A 302 -3.09 8.87 -20.80
CA LEU A 302 -4.01 9.51 -21.73
C LEU A 302 -3.22 10.35 -22.75
N PRO A 303 -3.79 10.58 -23.96
CA PRO A 303 -3.28 11.60 -24.85
C PRO A 303 -3.23 12.95 -24.13
N LEU A 304 -2.14 13.69 -24.32
CA LEU A 304 -2.04 15.06 -23.83
C LEU A 304 -2.97 15.95 -24.66
N THR A 305 -3.99 16.53 -24.01
CA THR A 305 -5.01 17.37 -24.67
C THR A 305 -4.79 18.86 -24.46
N GLU A 306 -3.92 19.24 -23.53
CA GLU A 306 -3.66 20.63 -23.12
C GLU A 306 -2.18 20.96 -23.27
N ASP A 307 -1.88 22.22 -23.57
CA ASP A 307 -0.51 22.71 -23.57
C ASP A 307 0.05 22.66 -22.14
N SER A 308 1.28 22.15 -22.02
CA SER A 308 1.99 22.08 -20.74
C SER A 308 3.31 22.83 -20.85
N ALA A 309 3.70 23.48 -19.74
CA ALA A 309 5.05 24.03 -19.59
C ALA A 309 6.11 22.91 -19.54
N TYR A 310 5.73 21.67 -19.22
CA TYR A 310 6.65 20.53 -19.12
C TYR A 310 6.78 19.79 -20.45
N PRO A 311 7.95 19.18 -20.72
CA PRO A 311 8.12 18.34 -21.92
C PRO A 311 7.09 17.22 -21.98
N THR A 312 6.49 17.00 -23.15
CA THR A 312 5.51 15.91 -23.35
C THR A 312 6.04 14.56 -22.88
N GLU A 313 7.30 14.24 -23.21
CA GLU A 313 7.95 12.99 -22.79
C GLU A 313 8.01 12.83 -21.25
N SER A 314 8.16 13.93 -20.50
CA SER A 314 8.14 13.88 -19.04
C SER A 314 6.77 13.59 -18.44
N LEU A 315 5.71 13.87 -19.20
CA LEU A 315 4.33 13.67 -18.77
C LEU A 315 3.77 12.33 -19.23
N THR A 316 4.17 11.86 -20.41
CA THR A 316 3.58 10.66 -21.03
C THR A 316 4.47 9.42 -20.92
N SER A 317 5.75 9.54 -20.58
CA SER A 317 6.59 8.35 -20.50
C SER A 317 6.19 7.45 -19.31
N PRO A 318 5.93 6.15 -19.53
CA PRO A 318 5.77 5.18 -18.45
C PRO A 318 7.10 4.88 -17.74
N SER A 319 8.24 5.23 -18.36
CA SER A 319 9.56 5.11 -17.75
C SER A 319 9.88 6.35 -16.93
N SER A 320 10.00 6.18 -15.62
CA SER A 320 10.45 7.20 -14.67
C SER A 320 11.82 7.78 -15.06
N LYS A 321 12.74 6.93 -15.55
CA LYS A 321 14.04 7.36 -16.09
C LYS A 321 13.91 8.29 -17.29
N ALA A 322 13.09 7.93 -18.28
CA ALA A 322 12.90 8.77 -19.46
C ALA A 322 12.23 10.11 -19.09
N ALA A 323 11.24 10.08 -18.19
CA ALA A 323 10.62 11.29 -17.68
C ALA A 323 11.61 12.20 -16.95
N SER A 324 12.45 11.61 -16.08
CA SER A 324 13.51 12.29 -15.35
C SER A 324 14.54 12.95 -16.28
N VAL A 325 14.98 12.25 -17.33
CA VAL A 325 15.93 12.78 -18.33
C VAL A 325 15.32 13.93 -19.13
N ALA A 326 14.04 13.83 -19.53
CA ALA A 326 13.35 14.89 -20.23
C ALA A 326 13.26 16.18 -19.39
N LEU A 327 12.92 16.06 -18.10
CA LEU A 327 12.89 17.19 -17.17
C LEU A 327 14.28 17.78 -16.93
N TRP A 328 15.29 16.92 -16.76
CA TRP A 328 16.68 17.36 -16.61
C TRP A 328 17.14 18.21 -17.80
N ASN A 329 16.91 17.73 -19.02
CA ASN A 329 17.29 18.44 -20.24
C ASN A 329 16.54 19.78 -20.40
N ALA A 330 15.26 19.82 -20.01
CA ALA A 330 14.47 21.04 -20.03
C ALA A 330 14.96 22.06 -18.98
N ALA A 331 15.28 21.61 -17.76
CA ALA A 331 15.82 22.45 -16.69
C ALA A 331 17.20 23.01 -17.05
N GLN A 332 18.11 22.19 -17.61
CA GLN A 332 19.43 22.66 -18.06
C GLN A 332 19.35 23.76 -19.13
N ARG A 333 18.30 23.74 -19.96
CA ARG A 333 18.04 24.73 -21.01
C ARG A 333 17.19 25.90 -20.53
N GLY A 334 16.81 25.95 -19.25
CA GLY A 334 15.95 27.00 -18.69
C GLY A 334 14.53 27.03 -19.25
N ARG A 335 14.02 25.90 -19.76
CA ARG A 335 12.67 25.81 -20.38
C ARG A 335 11.55 25.61 -19.35
N ILE A 336 11.90 25.20 -18.14
CA ILE A 336 10.98 25.01 -17.02
C ILE A 336 11.56 25.69 -15.78
N PRO A 337 10.74 26.06 -14.78
CA PRO A 337 11.18 26.79 -13.59
C PRO A 337 11.90 25.88 -12.55
N TRP A 338 12.71 24.95 -13.03
CA TRP A 338 13.44 23.94 -12.26
C TRP A 338 14.94 24.13 -12.47
N LYS A 339 15.76 23.75 -11.49
CA LYS A 339 17.23 23.83 -11.58
C LYS A 339 17.83 22.44 -11.70
N ALA A 340 18.66 22.22 -12.71
CA ALA A 340 19.51 21.02 -12.78
C ALA A 340 20.75 21.24 -11.90
N VAL A 341 20.96 20.37 -10.91
CA VAL A 341 22.03 20.49 -9.92
C VAL A 341 22.89 19.23 -9.97
N VAL A 342 24.20 19.42 -9.92
CA VAL A 342 25.19 18.35 -9.76
C VAL A 342 25.84 18.53 -8.40
N LEU A 343 25.85 17.48 -7.59
CA LEU A 343 26.50 17.45 -6.28
C LEU A 343 27.59 16.37 -6.27
N GLY A 344 28.72 16.68 -5.66
CA GLY A 344 29.77 15.72 -5.31
C GLY A 344 29.51 15.03 -3.97
N PRO A 345 30.22 13.94 -3.65
CA PRO A 345 30.09 13.24 -2.37
C PRO A 345 30.29 14.19 -1.17
N GLY A 346 29.40 14.10 -0.18
CA GLY A 346 29.38 14.93 1.03
C GLY A 346 28.65 16.27 0.89
N GLU A 347 28.30 16.69 -0.33
CA GLU A 347 27.52 17.91 -0.52
C GLU A 347 26.04 17.68 -0.16
N GLN A 348 25.43 18.66 0.50
CA GLN A 348 24.06 18.55 0.99
C GLN A 348 23.02 18.87 -0.08
N LEU A 349 21.89 18.17 -0.02
CA LEU A 349 20.72 18.52 -0.81
C LEU A 349 20.07 19.81 -0.28
N PRO A 350 19.52 20.67 -1.16
CA PRO A 350 18.75 21.84 -0.74
C PRO A 350 17.57 21.44 0.15
N ARG A 351 17.45 22.08 1.32
CA ARG A 351 16.37 21.80 2.30
C ARG A 351 15.16 22.71 2.14
N ASP A 352 15.32 23.83 1.45
CA ASP A 352 14.29 24.82 1.16
C ASP A 352 13.52 24.50 -0.14
N ARG A 353 13.88 23.42 -0.82
CA ARG A 353 13.35 23.05 -2.14
C ARG A 353 13.14 21.54 -2.24
N ILE A 354 12.27 21.13 -3.16
CA ILE A 354 12.12 19.72 -3.51
C ILE A 354 13.32 19.30 -4.34
N SER A 355 13.90 18.15 -4.01
CA SER A 355 15.05 17.57 -4.69
C SER A 355 14.69 16.20 -5.26
N TRP A 356 14.58 16.09 -6.58
CA TRP A 356 14.31 14.82 -7.28
C TRP A 356 15.61 14.27 -7.87
N ILE A 357 16.04 13.09 -7.39
CA ILE A 357 17.24 12.41 -7.86
C ILE A 357 17.02 11.77 -9.23
N ILE A 358 17.89 12.13 -10.18
CA ILE A 358 17.90 11.61 -11.55
C ILE A 358 18.92 10.48 -11.69
N GLU A 359 20.09 10.65 -11.08
CA GLU A 359 21.20 9.70 -11.14
C GLU A 359 22.08 9.86 -9.90
N GLY A 360 22.63 8.75 -9.41
CA GLY A 360 23.44 8.70 -8.19
C GLY A 360 22.64 8.27 -6.97
N TYR A 361 23.25 8.45 -5.79
CA TYR A 361 22.69 8.04 -4.51
C TYR A 361 22.95 9.10 -3.44
N ALA A 362 21.91 9.40 -2.66
CA ALA A 362 22.00 10.24 -1.48
C ALA A 362 21.60 9.43 -0.24
N GLN A 363 22.17 9.80 0.90
CA GLN A 363 21.80 9.25 2.21
C GLN A 363 21.16 10.33 3.06
N ALA A 364 20.09 9.98 3.75
CA ALA A 364 19.49 10.78 4.80
C ALA A 364 19.87 10.22 6.17
N LEU A 365 20.35 11.09 7.05
CA LEU A 365 20.72 10.77 8.41
C LEU A 365 19.74 11.42 9.39
N THR A 366 19.48 10.74 10.51
CA THR A 366 18.67 11.24 11.63
C THR A 366 19.42 11.13 12.95
N TYR A 367 19.00 11.90 13.96
CA TYR A 367 19.53 11.81 15.30
C TYR A 367 18.94 10.60 16.04
N SER A 368 19.80 9.88 16.76
CA SER A 368 19.46 8.78 17.66
C SER A 368 20.14 8.98 19.01
N ALA A 369 19.79 8.17 20.01
CA ALA A 369 20.42 8.23 21.33
C ALA A 369 21.94 8.04 21.29
N THR A 370 22.46 7.33 20.29
CA THR A 370 23.90 7.05 20.12
C THR A 370 24.60 7.96 19.11
N GLY A 371 23.92 9.01 18.61
CA GLY A 371 24.45 9.95 17.62
C GLY A 371 23.73 9.88 16.27
N LEU A 372 24.44 10.16 15.18
CA LEU A 372 23.88 10.09 13.84
C LEU A 372 23.63 8.64 13.42
N SER A 373 22.50 8.42 12.75
CA SER A 373 22.09 7.12 12.28
C SER A 373 21.45 7.21 10.90
N HIS A 374 21.53 6.14 10.13
CA HIS A 374 20.87 6.03 8.84
C HIS A 374 19.36 6.16 9.01
N LEU A 375 18.72 6.99 8.18
CA LEU A 375 17.27 7.09 8.07
C LEU A 375 16.75 6.52 6.75
N ALA A 376 17.31 6.99 5.63
CA ALA A 376 16.83 6.61 4.31
C ALA A 376 17.92 6.62 3.25
N GLY A 377 17.80 5.71 2.29
CA GLY A 377 18.56 5.76 1.05
C GLY A 377 17.72 6.34 -0.08
N LEU A 378 18.30 7.23 -0.88
CA LEU A 378 17.60 7.88 -1.99
C LEU A 378 18.39 7.63 -3.29
N GLY A 379 17.82 6.83 -4.18
CA GLY A 379 18.36 6.59 -5.53
C GLY A 379 17.58 7.34 -6.60
N SER A 380 17.77 6.94 -7.86
CA SER A 380 16.93 7.39 -8.97
C SER A 380 15.44 7.17 -8.67
N ASP A 381 14.60 8.08 -9.16
CA ASP A 381 13.14 8.05 -8.99
C ASP A 381 12.64 8.33 -7.57
N VAL A 382 13.52 8.79 -6.68
CA VAL A 382 13.17 9.28 -5.36
C VAL A 382 13.27 10.79 -5.32
N ALA A 383 12.24 11.44 -4.77
CA ALA A 383 12.27 12.85 -4.44
C ALA A 383 12.24 13.06 -2.93
N PHE A 384 13.06 13.99 -2.46
CA PHE A 384 12.96 14.58 -1.14
C PHE A 384 12.03 15.79 -1.20
N VAL A 385 10.98 15.75 -0.39
CA VAL A 385 9.95 16.79 -0.25
C VAL A 385 9.99 17.31 1.19
N PRO A 386 10.65 18.46 1.44
CA PRO A 386 10.75 19.04 2.78
C PRO A 386 9.38 19.29 3.41
N GLN A 387 9.18 18.90 4.66
CA GLN A 387 7.97 19.17 5.44
C GLN A 387 8.34 19.95 6.70
N GLU A 388 7.93 21.22 6.79
CA GLU A 388 8.30 22.14 7.87
C GLU A 388 8.09 21.54 9.27
N ASP A 389 6.95 20.89 9.49
CA ASP A 389 6.58 20.29 10.78
C ASP A 389 7.45 19.08 11.18
N ILE A 390 8.22 18.50 10.26
CA ILE A 390 9.02 17.29 10.45
C ILE A 390 10.51 17.56 10.17
N MET A 391 10.91 18.77 9.75
CA MET A 391 12.30 19.08 9.40
C MET A 391 13.30 18.82 10.53
N GLY A 392 12.88 18.96 11.79
CA GLY A 392 13.70 18.66 12.96
C GLY A 392 14.11 17.18 13.08
N SER A 393 13.44 16.27 12.37
CA SER A 393 13.77 14.84 12.37
C SER A 393 14.94 14.47 11.45
N LEU A 394 15.44 15.40 10.63
CA LEU A 394 16.52 15.16 9.67
C LEU A 394 17.80 15.86 10.11
N ALA A 395 18.84 15.08 10.37
CA ALA A 395 20.16 15.60 10.67
C ALA A 395 20.83 16.12 9.40
N THR A 396 20.95 15.28 8.37
CA THR A 396 21.52 15.64 7.06
C THR A 396 20.84 14.87 5.93
N ILE A 397 20.89 15.44 4.72
CA ILE A 397 20.70 14.68 3.48
C ILE A 397 21.84 15.09 2.55
N GLU A 398 22.68 14.12 2.21
CA GLU A 398 23.92 14.39 1.48
C GLU A 398 24.13 13.37 0.36
N ALA A 399 24.78 13.83 -0.71
CA ALA A 399 25.20 12.97 -1.79
C ALA A 399 26.25 11.98 -1.28
N ALA A 400 25.99 10.68 -1.43
CA ALA A 400 26.95 9.63 -1.10
C ALA A 400 27.80 9.21 -2.31
N THR A 401 27.28 9.45 -3.51
CA THR A 401 27.99 9.35 -4.79
C THR A 401 27.87 10.69 -5.53
N PRO A 402 28.59 10.91 -6.66
CA PRO A 402 28.21 11.97 -7.58
C PRO A 402 26.71 11.86 -7.90
N LEU A 403 26.00 12.97 -7.76
CA LEU A 403 24.54 13.02 -7.76
C LEU A 403 24.05 14.07 -8.75
N ARG A 404 23.12 13.69 -9.61
CA ARG A 404 22.37 14.61 -10.48
C ARG A 404 20.94 14.69 -9.98
N LEU A 405 20.48 15.89 -9.67
CA LEU A 405 19.13 16.12 -9.18
C LEU A 405 18.46 17.34 -9.82
N LEU A 406 17.13 17.32 -9.82
CA LEU A 406 16.30 18.47 -10.13
C LEU A 406 15.86 19.14 -8.83
N ALA A 407 16.10 20.44 -8.72
CA ALA A 407 15.68 21.25 -7.59
C ALA A 407 14.58 22.25 -8.00
N THR A 408 13.41 22.19 -7.35
CA THR A 408 12.25 23.03 -7.69
C THR A 408 11.45 23.44 -6.45
N THR A 409 10.52 24.39 -6.61
CA THR A 409 9.59 24.76 -5.53
C THR A 409 8.52 23.67 -5.37
N ARG A 410 7.88 23.64 -4.19
CA ARG A 410 6.75 22.73 -3.93
C ARG A 410 5.62 22.90 -4.95
N GLU A 411 5.25 24.15 -5.22
CA GLU A 411 4.20 24.50 -6.18
C GLU A 411 4.46 23.91 -7.58
N ASN A 412 5.67 24.10 -8.12
CA ASN A 412 6.03 23.61 -9.45
C ASN A 412 6.08 22.06 -9.50
N PHE A 413 6.52 21.41 -8.43
CA PHE A 413 6.51 19.95 -8.36
C PHE A 413 5.09 19.39 -8.31
N GLU A 414 4.23 19.98 -7.48
CA GLU A 414 2.83 19.56 -7.34
C GLU A 414 2.03 19.83 -8.62
N ASP A 415 2.30 20.94 -9.33
CA ASP A 415 1.74 21.22 -10.64
C ASP A 415 2.13 20.15 -11.69
N PHE A 416 3.44 19.88 -11.86
CA PHE A 416 3.91 18.82 -12.75
C PHE A 416 3.23 17.48 -12.44
N TRP A 417 3.21 17.11 -11.16
CA TRP A 417 2.68 15.82 -10.76
C TRP A 417 1.16 15.73 -10.91
N ARG A 418 0.41 16.81 -10.65
CA ARG A 418 -1.04 16.84 -10.94
C ARG A 418 -1.32 16.62 -12.42
N GLN A 419 -0.55 17.26 -13.31
CA GLN A 419 -0.68 17.04 -14.74
C GLN A 419 -0.37 15.59 -15.12
N ARG A 420 0.72 15.01 -14.58
CA ARG A 420 1.06 13.60 -14.80
C ARG A 420 -0.01 12.65 -14.26
N GLN A 421 -0.50 12.87 -13.04
CA GLN A 421 -1.59 12.08 -12.44
C GLN A 421 -2.88 12.12 -13.24
N ARG A 422 -3.24 13.26 -13.85
CA ARG A 422 -4.40 13.34 -14.75
C ARG A 422 -4.21 12.42 -15.95
N LEU A 423 -3.03 12.41 -16.56
CA LEU A 423 -2.75 11.54 -17.70
C LEU A 423 -2.79 10.06 -17.32
N PHE A 424 -2.24 9.70 -16.16
CA PHE A 424 -2.28 8.33 -15.63
C PHE A 424 -3.54 8.03 -14.80
N GLU A 425 -4.56 8.90 -14.81
CA GLU A 425 -5.78 8.86 -13.98
C GLU A 425 -5.56 8.33 -12.57
N THR A 426 -4.50 8.79 -11.92
CA THR A 426 -4.14 8.36 -10.58
C THR A 426 -4.72 9.37 -9.59
N SER A 427 -5.93 9.11 -9.10
CA SER A 427 -6.66 10.09 -8.28
C SER A 427 -6.16 10.11 -6.83
N THR A 428 -5.46 11.16 -6.44
CA THR A 428 -5.30 11.55 -5.03
C THR A 428 -5.41 13.06 -4.92
N SER A 429 -6.31 13.55 -4.06
CA SER A 429 -6.54 14.97 -3.82
C SER A 429 -5.29 15.68 -3.31
N THR A 430 -4.49 14.98 -2.51
CA THR A 430 -3.16 15.42 -2.08
C THR A 430 -2.14 14.37 -2.45
N LEU A 431 -1.11 14.79 -3.17
CA LEU A 431 0.04 13.97 -3.52
C LEU A 431 0.67 13.31 -2.28
N TYR A 432 1.02 14.14 -1.30
CA TYR A 432 1.85 13.79 -0.15
C TYR A 432 1.52 14.75 1.02
N GLY A 433 0.37 14.52 1.67
CA GLY A 433 -0.06 15.27 2.84
C GLY A 433 -0.33 14.31 3.99
N ALA A 434 0.38 14.48 5.10
CA ALA A 434 -0.04 13.91 6.36
C ALA A 434 -1.41 14.52 6.73
N PRO A 435 -2.34 13.78 7.35
CA PRO A 435 -3.21 14.42 8.34
C PRO A 435 -2.30 15.12 9.35
N ALA A 436 -2.64 16.35 9.74
CA ALA A 436 -1.88 17.11 10.72
C ALA A 436 -1.42 16.23 11.90
N LEU A 437 -0.19 16.42 12.36
CA LEU A 437 0.46 15.70 13.47
C LEU A 437 -0.27 15.75 14.82
N ALA A 438 -1.46 16.34 14.88
CA ALA A 438 -2.24 16.62 16.08
C ALA A 438 -2.63 15.37 16.90
N GLY A 439 -2.41 14.15 16.40
CA GLY A 439 -2.78 12.90 17.06
C GLY A 439 -1.65 12.03 17.60
N ILE A 440 -0.36 12.32 17.34
CA ILE A 440 0.75 11.44 17.76
C ILE A 440 1.41 11.93 19.06
N SER A 441 1.09 13.15 19.50
CA SER A 441 1.72 13.81 20.65
C SER A 441 0.81 13.93 21.89
N ARG A 442 -0.18 13.05 22.07
CA ARG A 442 -1.01 13.03 23.29
C ARG A 442 -0.96 11.71 24.01
#